data_AF-A0A2V3I3W5-F1
#
_entry.id   AF-A0A2V3I3W5-F1
#
_cell.length_a   1.000
_cell.length_b   1.000
_cell.length_c   1.000
_cell.angle_alpha   90.00
_cell.angle_beta   90.00
_cell.angle_gamma   90.00
#
_symmetry.space_group_name_H-M   'P 1'
#
loop_
_entity.id
_entity.type
_entity.pdbx_description
1 polymer ?
#
loop_
_entity_poly.entity_id
_entity_poly.type
_entity_poly.pdbx_seq_one_letter_code
_entity_poly.pdbx_strand_id
1 'polypeptide(L)'
;MVMDEKVEEREQLKQKEMPLYATSPGHAVFGEYVGAHWCPPCMDSAGPSLVNLKNSNGEDFTFVSFFESESGGWPSDGPIYRTDHVMASSSGYPTFAFADAQSGSCYKVGSSGTNYYDADYEAGGCMGSEISEYAMELSTVLNSAGDEVTITVEVTYLGSSPLVVVYLYGAVTEQFGGDLRQRQQASPQLDGLAAEQQRQRL
;
A
#
# COMPACT_ATOMS: atom_id res chain seq x y z
N MET A 1 49.56 -33.21 -30.79
CA MET A 1 49.44 -33.46 -29.33
C MET A 1 50.01 -32.22 -28.66
N VAL A 2 49.30 -31.36 -27.96
CA VAL A 2 47.92 -31.28 -27.47
C VAL A 2 47.60 -29.78 -27.54
N MET A 3 46.47 -29.38 -28.14
CA MET A 3 45.98 -28.00 -28.01
C MET A 3 45.23 -27.95 -26.69
N ASP A 4 45.77 -27.24 -25.72
CA ASP A 4 45.17 -27.03 -24.40
C ASP A 4 43.96 -26.10 -24.58
N GLU A 5 42.78 -26.70 -24.52
CA GLU A 5 41.48 -26.05 -24.66
C GLU A 5 41.18 -25.29 -23.37
N LYS A 6 41.47 -23.99 -23.36
CA LYS A 6 41.13 -23.12 -22.25
C LYS A 6 39.62 -22.87 -22.28
N VAL A 7 38.87 -23.76 -21.63
CA VAL A 7 37.43 -23.62 -21.37
C VAL A 7 37.22 -22.32 -20.61
N GLU A 8 36.70 -21.30 -21.31
CA GLU A 8 36.14 -20.12 -20.67
C GLU A 8 34.97 -20.58 -19.79
N GLU A 9 35.18 -20.50 -18.49
CA GLU A 9 34.14 -20.56 -17.48
C GLU A 9 33.17 -19.42 -17.79
N ARG A 10 32.08 -19.73 -18.51
CA ARG A 10 30.95 -18.82 -18.63
C ARG A 10 30.40 -18.65 -17.23
N GLU A 11 30.79 -17.56 -16.57
CA GLU A 11 30.10 -17.06 -15.39
C GLU A 11 28.61 -17.00 -15.73
N GLN A 12 27.87 -17.97 -15.21
CA GLN A 12 26.42 -17.93 -15.23
C GLN A 12 26.05 -16.70 -14.40
N LEU A 13 25.63 -15.63 -15.08
CA LEU A 13 25.00 -14.48 -14.47
C LEU A 13 24.00 -15.00 -13.46
N LYS A 14 24.26 -14.80 -12.16
CA LYS A 14 23.23 -14.96 -11.13
C LYS A 14 22.07 -14.12 -11.60
N GLN A 15 21.01 -14.78 -12.06
CA GLN A 15 19.77 -14.14 -12.43
C GLN A 15 19.30 -13.44 -11.15
N LYS A 16 19.52 -12.12 -11.08
CA LYS A 16 18.86 -11.30 -10.07
C LYS A 16 17.38 -11.53 -10.34
N GLU A 17 16.69 -12.18 -9.41
CA GLU A 17 15.24 -12.37 -9.51
C GLU A 17 14.66 -11.01 -9.90
N MET A 18 14.09 -10.95 -11.10
CA MET A 18 13.35 -9.78 -11.51
C MET A 18 12.21 -9.67 -10.51
N PRO A 19 11.96 -8.49 -9.93
CA PRO A 19 10.82 -8.34 -9.03
C PRO A 19 9.59 -8.86 -9.76
N LEU A 20 8.92 -9.84 -9.17
CA LEU A 20 7.62 -10.27 -9.65
C LEU A 20 6.71 -9.06 -9.42
N TYR A 21 6.37 -8.39 -10.52
CA TYR A 21 5.48 -7.24 -10.48
C TYR A 21 4.07 -7.76 -10.69
N ALA A 22 3.22 -7.59 -9.69
CA ALA A 22 1.80 -7.86 -9.84
C ALA A 22 1.24 -6.96 -10.95
N THR A 23 0.44 -7.53 -11.85
CA THR A 23 -0.16 -6.78 -12.95
C THR A 23 -1.40 -6.03 -12.48
N SER A 24 -1.52 -4.73 -12.82
CA SER A 24 -2.73 -3.96 -12.52
C SER A 24 -3.99 -4.62 -13.08
N PRO A 25 -5.08 -4.73 -12.29
CA PRO A 25 -6.36 -5.26 -12.75
C PRO A 25 -7.11 -4.29 -13.69
N GLY A 26 -6.58 -3.10 -13.95
CA GLY A 26 -7.19 -2.09 -14.82
C GLY A 26 -8.17 -1.15 -14.11
N HIS A 27 -8.21 -1.17 -12.77
CA HIS A 27 -8.95 -0.24 -11.92
C HIS A 27 -8.19 0.00 -10.61
N ALA A 28 -8.53 1.11 -9.93
CA ALA A 28 -7.94 1.42 -8.63
C ALA A 28 -8.37 0.41 -7.56
N VAL A 29 -7.38 -0.16 -6.86
CA VAL A 29 -7.58 -1.07 -5.74
C VAL A 29 -7.17 -0.38 -4.45
N PHE A 30 -8.07 -0.44 -3.47
CA PHE A 30 -7.84 0.10 -2.14
C PHE A 30 -7.72 -1.03 -1.10
N GLY A 31 -6.85 -0.85 -0.11
CA GLY A 31 -6.82 -1.72 1.06
C GLY A 31 -6.37 -1.03 2.34
N GLU A 32 -6.56 -1.74 3.45
CA GLU A 32 -6.25 -1.24 4.79
C GLU A 32 -5.42 -2.26 5.54
N TYR A 33 -4.34 -1.78 6.14
CA TYR A 33 -3.33 -2.58 6.78
C TYR A 33 -3.24 -2.25 8.27
N VAL A 34 -3.23 -3.29 9.10
CA VAL A 34 -2.95 -3.17 10.54
C VAL A 34 -1.73 -4.03 10.87
N GLY A 35 -0.69 -3.40 11.42
CA GLY A 35 0.57 -4.07 11.74
C GLY A 35 1.30 -3.39 12.90
N ALA A 36 2.40 -4.00 13.35
CA ALA A 36 3.17 -3.50 14.48
C ALA A 36 4.68 -3.75 14.32
N HIS A 37 5.50 -2.90 14.92
CA HIS A 37 6.97 -3.02 14.88
C HIS A 37 7.50 -4.33 15.49
N TRP A 38 6.83 -4.86 16.51
CA TRP A 38 7.23 -6.10 17.19
C TRP A 38 6.79 -7.37 16.45
N CYS A 39 6.04 -7.24 15.36
CA CYS A 39 5.51 -8.35 14.58
C CYS A 39 6.44 -8.65 13.39
N PRO A 40 7.24 -9.75 13.43
CA PRO A 40 8.17 -10.06 12.35
C PRO A 40 7.49 -10.25 10.99
N PRO A 41 6.35 -10.97 10.86
CA PRO A 41 5.64 -11.05 9.58
C PRO A 41 5.13 -9.70 9.06
N CYS A 42 4.95 -8.70 9.93
CA CYS A 42 4.58 -7.35 9.53
C CYS A 42 5.76 -6.63 8.85
N MET A 43 6.96 -6.80 9.41
CA MET A 43 8.19 -6.14 8.95
C MET A 43 8.86 -6.85 7.78
N ASP A 44 8.89 -8.18 7.80
CA ASP A 44 9.67 -8.98 6.87
C ASP A 44 8.85 -9.43 5.65
N SER A 45 7.53 -9.23 5.68
CA SER A 45 6.63 -9.79 4.68
C SER A 45 5.51 -8.84 4.26
N ALA A 46 4.54 -8.52 5.14
CA ALA A 46 3.38 -7.72 4.73
C ALA A 46 3.76 -6.30 4.30
N GLY A 47 4.55 -5.58 5.11
CA GLY A 47 5.04 -4.24 4.76
C GLY A 47 5.78 -4.23 3.41
N PRO A 48 6.83 -5.05 3.23
CA PRO A 48 7.53 -5.18 1.95
C PRO A 48 6.62 -5.55 0.77
N SER A 49 5.67 -6.46 0.96
CA SER A 49 4.72 -6.85 -0.09
C SER A 49 3.83 -5.68 -0.54
N LEU A 50 3.27 -4.92 0.41
CA LEU A 50 2.42 -3.77 0.11
C LEU A 50 3.21 -2.63 -0.56
N VAL A 51 4.46 -2.44 -0.13
CA VAL A 51 5.36 -1.45 -0.73
C VAL A 51 5.73 -1.85 -2.15
N ASN A 52 5.99 -3.13 -2.39
CA ASN A 52 6.24 -3.63 -3.74
C ASN A 52 5.02 -3.40 -4.65
N LEU A 53 3.81 -3.68 -4.18
CA LEU A 53 2.59 -3.39 -4.93
C LEU A 53 2.44 -1.90 -5.23
N LYS A 54 2.60 -1.01 -4.24
CA LYS A 54 2.47 0.44 -4.45
C LYS A 54 3.51 0.96 -5.43
N ASN A 55 4.78 0.56 -5.28
CA ASN A 55 5.87 1.01 -6.14
C ASN A 55 5.72 0.54 -7.59
N SER A 56 5.08 -0.61 -7.81
CA SER A 56 4.94 -1.21 -9.14
C SER A 56 3.69 -0.80 -9.89
N ASN A 57 2.63 -0.40 -9.16
CA ASN A 57 1.33 -0.10 -9.75
C ASN A 57 0.86 1.36 -9.55
N GLY A 58 1.64 2.20 -8.86
CA GLY A 58 1.38 3.63 -8.78
C GLY A 58 0.00 3.94 -8.18
N GLU A 59 -0.84 4.67 -8.92
CA GLU A 59 -2.19 5.05 -8.46
C GLU A 59 -3.22 3.91 -8.52
N ASP A 60 -2.94 2.83 -9.26
CA ASP A 60 -3.84 1.67 -9.36
C ASP A 60 -3.87 0.85 -8.06
N PHE A 61 -2.92 1.07 -7.15
CA PHE A 61 -2.95 0.50 -5.81
C PHE A 61 -2.70 1.57 -4.77
N THR A 62 -3.59 1.67 -3.78
CA THR A 62 -3.42 2.55 -2.63
C THR A 62 -3.86 1.84 -1.37
N PHE A 63 -3.15 2.07 -0.27
CA PHE A 63 -3.54 1.52 1.01
C PHE A 63 -3.29 2.50 2.15
N VAL A 64 -4.09 2.37 3.22
CA VAL A 64 -3.87 3.07 4.49
C VAL A 64 -3.24 2.10 5.47
N SER A 65 -2.22 2.56 6.19
CA SER A 65 -1.47 1.78 7.18
C SER A 65 -1.73 2.30 8.58
N PHE A 66 -2.33 1.45 9.42
CA PHE A 66 -2.40 1.61 10.86
C PHE A 66 -1.28 0.78 11.48
N PHE A 67 -0.16 1.43 11.77
CA PHE A 67 1.04 0.72 12.22
C PHE A 67 1.46 1.17 13.61
N GLU A 68 1.62 0.21 14.53
CA GLU A 68 2.16 0.48 15.86
C GLU A 68 3.67 0.78 15.79
N SER A 69 4.00 2.03 16.03
CA SER A 69 5.38 2.49 16.16
C SER A 69 6.00 2.03 17.49
N GLU A 70 7.32 1.88 17.53
CA GLU A 70 8.06 1.43 18.71
C GLU A 70 8.03 2.50 19.82
N SER A 71 8.15 3.77 19.42
CA SER A 71 8.22 4.88 20.38
C SER A 71 6.88 5.60 20.59
N GLY A 72 6.00 5.60 19.59
CA GLY A 72 4.73 6.35 19.60
C GLY A 72 3.48 5.49 19.80
N GLY A 73 3.61 4.16 19.82
CA GLY A 73 2.47 3.24 19.91
C GLY A 73 1.57 3.30 18.68
N TRP A 74 0.28 2.97 18.87
CA TRP A 74 -0.73 2.95 17.83
C TRP A 74 -1.16 4.37 17.40
N PRO A 75 -1.37 4.62 16.10
CA PRO A 75 -1.95 5.88 15.65
C PRO A 75 -3.37 6.04 16.20
N SER A 76 -3.76 7.28 16.48
CA SER A 76 -5.14 7.61 16.84
C SER A 76 -6.02 7.48 15.60
N ASP A 77 -7.00 6.59 15.63
CA ASP A 77 -8.01 6.36 14.57
C ASP A 77 -9.44 6.71 15.02
N GLY A 78 -9.59 7.21 16.25
CA GLY A 78 -10.83 7.78 16.75
C GLY A 78 -11.22 9.05 15.99
N PRO A 79 -12.53 9.36 15.88
CA PRO A 79 -13.66 8.66 16.51
C PRO A 79 -14.21 7.48 15.69
N ILE A 80 -13.60 7.16 14.54
CA ILE A 80 -14.10 6.13 13.62
C ILE A 80 -13.68 4.72 14.09
N TYR A 81 -12.58 4.61 14.84
CA TYR A 81 -12.04 3.34 15.36
C TYR A 81 -11.83 2.33 14.24
N ARG A 82 -11.18 2.80 13.16
CA ARG A 82 -11.06 2.07 11.92
C ARG A 82 -10.25 0.78 12.06
N THR A 83 -9.27 0.75 12.96
CA THR A 83 -8.49 -0.46 13.27
C THR A 83 -9.37 -1.60 13.76
N ASP A 84 -10.32 -1.35 14.65
CA ASP A 84 -11.26 -2.37 15.13
C ASP A 84 -12.11 -2.95 13.98
N HIS A 85 -12.54 -2.09 13.06
CA HIS A 85 -13.31 -2.50 11.88
C HIS A 85 -12.48 -3.35 10.93
N VAL A 86 -11.26 -2.90 10.60
CA VAL A 86 -10.34 -3.64 9.72
C VAL A 86 -9.93 -4.95 10.36
N MET A 87 -9.71 -4.99 11.68
CA MET A 87 -9.37 -6.23 12.37
C MET A 87 -10.55 -7.18 12.49
N ALA A 88 -11.80 -6.77 12.30
CA ALA A 88 -12.97 -7.66 12.22
C ALA A 88 -13.02 -8.76 13.33
N SER A 89 -12.67 -8.39 14.57
CA SER A 89 -12.52 -9.30 15.73
C SER A 89 -11.33 -10.27 15.70
N SER A 90 -10.48 -10.24 14.68
CA SER A 90 -9.16 -10.86 14.69
C SER A 90 -8.26 -10.19 15.72
N SER A 91 -7.39 -10.98 16.35
CA SER A 91 -6.25 -10.48 17.15
C SER A 91 -4.91 -10.73 16.45
N GLY A 92 -4.94 -11.22 15.21
CA GLY A 92 -3.76 -11.60 14.45
C GLY A 92 -3.12 -10.44 13.69
N TYR A 93 -1.79 -10.39 13.70
CA TYR A 93 -1.00 -9.44 12.93
C TYR A 93 -0.07 -10.19 11.95
N PRO A 94 0.19 -9.63 10.76
CA PRO A 94 -0.52 -8.50 10.16
C PRO A 94 -1.97 -8.85 9.81
N THR A 95 -2.85 -7.84 9.81
CA THR A 95 -4.18 -7.96 9.17
C THR A 95 -4.25 -7.00 7.99
N PHE A 96 -4.77 -7.47 6.85
CA PHE A 96 -4.97 -6.65 5.66
C PHE A 96 -6.34 -6.93 5.04
N ALA A 97 -7.08 -5.88 4.71
CA ALA A 97 -8.37 -5.97 4.06
C ALA A 97 -8.33 -5.21 2.74
N PHE A 98 -8.55 -5.91 1.62
CA PHE A 98 -8.88 -5.24 0.36
C PHE A 98 -10.36 -4.85 0.35
N ALA A 99 -10.69 -3.71 -0.26
CA ALA A 99 -12.07 -3.26 -0.48
C ALA A 99 -12.97 -3.30 0.78
N ASP A 100 -12.41 -2.98 1.95
CA ASP A 100 -13.10 -3.05 3.24
C ASP A 100 -13.66 -4.45 3.60
N ALA A 101 -13.05 -5.52 3.07
CA ALA A 101 -13.47 -6.88 3.35
C ALA A 101 -13.21 -7.27 4.80
N GLN A 102 -14.22 -7.86 5.46
CA GLN A 102 -14.11 -8.37 6.84
C GLN A 102 -14.02 -9.91 6.91
N SER A 103 -14.03 -10.58 5.76
CA SER A 103 -13.92 -12.05 5.65
C SER A 103 -13.58 -12.46 4.21
N GLY A 104 -13.41 -13.76 3.99
CA GLY A 104 -13.16 -14.32 2.66
C GLY A 104 -11.71 -14.16 2.19
N SER A 105 -11.48 -14.30 0.89
CA SER A 105 -10.12 -14.29 0.32
C SER A 105 -9.43 -12.93 0.39
N CYS A 106 -10.19 -11.83 0.34
CA CYS A 106 -9.67 -10.46 0.38
C CYS A 106 -9.45 -9.92 1.79
N TYR A 107 -9.75 -10.72 2.81
CA TYR A 107 -9.40 -10.45 4.19
C TYR A 107 -8.28 -11.40 4.63
N LYS A 108 -7.11 -10.84 4.93
CA LYS A 108 -5.88 -11.60 5.20
C LYS A 108 -5.42 -11.39 6.63
N VAL A 109 -5.14 -12.48 7.33
CA VAL A 109 -4.48 -12.48 8.64
C VAL A 109 -3.20 -13.32 8.53
N GLY A 110 -2.07 -12.73 8.91
CA GLY A 110 -0.75 -13.28 8.62
C GLY A 110 -0.26 -12.93 7.21
N SER A 111 1.04 -13.15 6.98
CA SER A 111 1.65 -13.02 5.65
C SER A 111 2.94 -13.85 5.57
N SER A 112 3.37 -14.15 4.35
CA SER A 112 4.69 -14.73 4.08
C SER A 112 5.21 -14.31 2.70
N GLY A 113 6.51 -14.00 2.60
CA GLY A 113 7.15 -13.54 1.37
C GLY A 113 6.94 -12.06 1.08
N THR A 114 7.46 -11.59 -0.04
CA THR A 114 7.41 -10.16 -0.44
C THR A 114 6.43 -9.88 -1.58
N ASN A 115 5.55 -10.84 -1.86
CA ASN A 115 4.54 -10.83 -2.93
C ASN A 115 3.20 -11.43 -2.45
N TYR A 116 2.95 -11.36 -1.13
CA TYR A 116 1.85 -12.11 -0.50
C TYR A 116 0.45 -11.66 -0.96
N TYR A 117 0.32 -10.40 -1.37
CA TYR A 117 -0.95 -9.77 -1.74
C TYR A 117 -1.19 -9.70 -3.27
N ASP A 118 -0.20 -10.11 -4.07
CA ASP A 118 -0.18 -9.92 -5.52
C ASP A 118 -1.36 -10.62 -6.21
N ALA A 119 -1.61 -11.89 -5.86
CA ALA A 119 -2.67 -12.67 -6.50
C ALA A 119 -4.07 -12.08 -6.23
N ASP A 120 -4.31 -11.53 -5.04
CA ASP A 120 -5.59 -10.90 -4.71
C ASP A 120 -5.74 -9.54 -5.39
N TYR A 121 -4.64 -8.78 -5.51
CA TYR A 121 -4.59 -7.53 -6.27
C TYR A 121 -4.88 -7.77 -7.76
N GLU A 122 -4.19 -8.73 -8.38
CA GLU A 122 -4.38 -9.11 -9.80
C GLU A 122 -5.80 -9.63 -10.07
N ALA A 123 -6.43 -10.25 -9.08
CA ALA A 123 -7.83 -10.66 -9.14
C ALA A 123 -8.84 -9.50 -8.96
N GLY A 124 -8.37 -8.26 -8.85
CA GLY A 124 -9.18 -7.06 -8.74
C GLY A 124 -9.41 -6.56 -7.32
N GLY A 125 -8.76 -7.14 -6.31
CA GLY A 125 -8.82 -6.69 -4.92
C GLY A 125 -10.22 -6.70 -4.31
N CYS A 126 -11.11 -7.56 -4.79
CA CYS A 126 -12.53 -7.60 -4.39
C CYS A 126 -13.26 -6.25 -4.48
N MET A 127 -12.79 -5.32 -5.31
CA MET A 127 -13.52 -4.09 -5.57
C MET A 127 -14.89 -4.43 -6.18
N GLY A 128 -15.91 -3.62 -5.87
CA GLY A 128 -17.25 -3.83 -6.43
C GLY A 128 -17.25 -3.78 -7.95
N SER A 129 -18.20 -4.48 -8.59
CA SER A 129 -18.35 -4.50 -10.06
C SER A 129 -18.55 -3.12 -10.67
N GLU A 130 -19.10 -2.19 -9.88
CA GLU A 130 -19.41 -0.82 -10.30
C GLU A 130 -18.23 0.15 -10.16
N ILE A 131 -17.00 -0.33 -9.87
CA ILE A 131 -15.83 0.55 -9.64
C ILE A 131 -15.58 1.49 -10.83
N SER A 132 -15.85 1.05 -12.07
CA SER A 132 -15.73 1.86 -13.28
C SER A 132 -16.82 2.92 -13.45
N GLU A 133 -17.89 2.86 -12.64
CA GLU A 133 -18.94 3.89 -12.64
C GLU A 133 -18.56 5.13 -11.82
N TYR A 134 -17.41 5.13 -11.15
CA TYR A 134 -16.96 6.25 -10.33
C TYR A 134 -15.57 6.72 -10.79
N ALA A 135 -15.43 8.02 -11.01
CA ALA A 135 -14.14 8.67 -11.20
C ALA A 135 -13.85 9.56 -9.98
N MET A 136 -12.62 9.48 -9.47
CA MET A 136 -12.17 10.30 -8.35
C MET A 136 -10.90 11.05 -8.75
N GLU A 137 -10.87 12.34 -8.48
CA GLU A 137 -9.68 13.18 -8.62
C GLU A 137 -9.34 13.82 -7.28
N LEU A 138 -8.05 13.78 -6.94
CA LEU A 138 -7.50 14.39 -5.74
C LEU A 138 -6.57 15.52 -6.15
N SER A 139 -6.76 16.70 -5.58
CA SER A 139 -5.80 17.80 -5.70
C SER A 139 -5.40 18.32 -4.33
N THR A 140 -4.13 18.69 -4.21
CA THR A 140 -3.57 19.25 -2.98
C THR A 140 -2.89 20.58 -3.30
N VAL A 141 -3.19 21.59 -2.50
CA VAL A 141 -2.64 22.94 -2.66
C VAL A 141 -2.08 23.38 -1.33
N LEU A 142 -0.78 23.67 -1.30
CA LEU A 142 -0.14 24.34 -0.17
C LEU A 142 -0.32 25.85 -0.37
N ASN A 143 -0.80 26.55 0.66
CA ASN A 143 -0.93 28.00 0.60
C ASN A 143 0.45 28.68 0.46
N SER A 144 0.46 29.97 0.08
CA SER A 144 1.72 30.70 -0.15
C SER A 144 2.56 30.90 1.12
N ALA A 145 1.96 30.74 2.31
CA ALA A 145 2.65 30.81 3.59
C ALA A 145 3.31 29.49 4.01
N GLY A 146 2.91 28.37 3.41
CA GLY A 146 3.46 27.04 3.66
C GLY A 146 2.90 26.35 4.92
N ASP A 147 1.82 26.86 5.51
CA ASP A 147 1.26 26.37 6.78
C ASP A 147 -0.14 25.75 6.63
N GLU A 148 -0.79 25.88 5.47
CA GLU A 148 -2.09 25.29 5.19
C GLU A 148 -2.06 24.44 3.92
N VAL A 149 -2.44 23.16 4.05
CA VAL A 149 -2.68 22.25 2.93
C VAL A 149 -4.18 22.12 2.72
N THR A 150 -4.66 22.57 1.56
CA THR A 150 -6.02 22.34 1.10
C THR A 150 -6.05 21.06 0.25
N ILE A 151 -6.95 20.14 0.59
CA ILE A 151 -7.20 18.92 -0.17
C ILE A 151 -8.61 19.02 -0.77
N THR A 152 -8.71 18.93 -2.09
CA THR A 152 -9.98 18.88 -2.81
C THR A 152 -10.16 17.49 -3.39
N VAL A 153 -11.29 16.86 -3.06
CA VAL A 153 -11.72 15.59 -3.64
C VAL A 153 -12.89 15.86 -4.58
N GLU A 154 -12.73 15.53 -5.84
CA GLU A 154 -13.81 15.55 -6.82
C GLU A 154 -14.21 14.11 -7.14
N VAL A 155 -15.50 13.79 -6.99
CA VAL A 155 -16.05 12.47 -7.29
C VAL A 155 -17.16 12.62 -8.31
N THR A 156 -17.03 11.95 -9.44
CA THR A 156 -18.02 11.94 -10.52
C THR A 156 -18.61 10.55 -10.67
N TYR A 157 -19.94 10.46 -10.63
CA TYR A 157 -20.66 9.24 -11.01
C TYR A 157 -20.91 9.24 -12.52
N LEU A 158 -20.45 8.18 -13.19
CA LEU A 158 -20.50 7.96 -14.63
C LEU A 158 -21.51 6.88 -15.03
N GLY A 159 -22.10 6.18 -14.06
CA GLY A 159 -23.07 5.13 -14.32
C GLY A 159 -24.44 5.64 -14.77
N SER A 160 -25.33 4.69 -15.04
CA SER A 160 -26.64 4.98 -15.64
C SER A 160 -27.78 5.14 -14.63
N SER A 161 -27.52 4.86 -13.34
CA SER A 161 -28.55 4.95 -12.31
C SER A 161 -28.97 6.40 -12.08
N PRO A 162 -30.28 6.71 -12.01
CA PRO A 162 -30.76 8.06 -11.74
C PRO A 162 -30.56 8.50 -10.28
N LEU A 163 -30.22 7.58 -9.38
CA LEU A 163 -29.97 7.85 -7.96
C LEU A 163 -28.85 6.96 -7.46
N VAL A 164 -27.86 7.58 -6.83
CA VAL A 164 -26.73 6.90 -6.18
C VAL A 164 -26.46 7.58 -4.85
N VAL A 165 -26.13 6.76 -3.85
CA VAL A 165 -25.65 7.22 -2.54
C VAL A 165 -24.17 6.89 -2.46
N VAL A 166 -23.33 7.91 -2.25
CA VAL A 166 -21.88 7.76 -2.14
C VAL A 166 -21.45 8.12 -0.72
N TYR A 167 -20.55 7.30 -0.17
CA TYR A 167 -19.87 7.57 1.10
C TYR A 167 -18.40 7.84 0.80
N LEU A 168 -17.87 8.94 1.35
CA LEU A 168 -16.46 9.29 1.22
C LEU A 168 -15.72 8.95 2.51
N TYR A 169 -14.71 8.09 2.40
CA TYR A 169 -13.70 7.89 3.42
C TYR A 169 -12.43 8.64 3.01
N GLY A 170 -11.91 9.47 3.92
CA GLY A 170 -10.67 10.22 3.70
C GLY A 170 -9.73 10.02 4.87
N ALA A 171 -8.46 9.74 4.57
CA ALA A 171 -7.39 9.63 5.55
C ALA A 171 -6.22 10.53 5.12
N VAL A 172 -5.65 11.24 6.09
CA VAL A 172 -4.41 12.00 5.90
C VAL A 172 -3.31 11.26 6.63
N THR A 173 -2.35 10.73 5.87
CA THR A 173 -1.26 9.92 6.40
C THR A 173 0.08 10.59 6.13
N GLU A 174 1.05 10.34 7.00
CA GLU A 174 2.43 10.71 6.73
C GLU A 174 3.04 9.68 5.77
N GLN A 175 3.87 10.15 4.82
CA GLN A 175 4.60 9.24 3.94
C GLN A 175 5.50 8.30 4.76
N PHE A 176 6.19 8.83 5.78
CA PHE A 176 7.00 8.06 6.72
C PHE A 176 6.51 8.29 8.14
N GLY A 177 6.32 7.23 8.92
CA GLY A 177 5.95 7.33 10.35
C GLY A 177 7.02 8.02 11.21
N GLY A 178 6.63 8.47 12.40
CA GLY A 178 7.49 9.25 13.32
C GLY A 178 8.86 8.62 13.63
N ASP A 179 8.93 7.30 13.76
CA ASP A 179 10.18 6.58 14.05
C ASP A 179 11.16 6.55 12.87
N LEU A 180 10.64 6.51 11.63
CA LEU A 180 11.46 6.54 10.42
C LEU A 180 12.04 7.94 10.19
N ARG A 181 11.33 9.01 10.56
CA ARG A 181 11.85 10.39 10.49
C ARG A 181 13.09 10.60 11.37
N GLN A 182 13.13 9.98 12.56
CA GLN A 182 14.30 10.07 13.44
C GLN A 182 15.51 9.29 12.87
N ARG A 183 15.27 8.19 12.16
CA ARG A 183 16.33 7.39 11.51
C ARG A 183 16.82 8.01 10.19
N GLN A 184 15.96 8.70 9.43
CA GLN A 184 16.34 9.44 8.21
C GLN A 184 17.31 10.60 8.48
N GLN A 185 17.24 11.24 9.66
CA GLN A 185 18.22 12.24 10.08
C GLN A 185 19.60 11.64 10.41
N ALA A 186 19.70 10.31 10.58
CA ALA A 186 20.92 9.59 10.94
C ALA A 186 21.52 8.70 9.82
N SER A 187 20.74 8.31 8.79
CA SER A 187 21.26 7.58 7.62
C SER A 187 20.26 7.59 6.43
N PRO A 188 20.60 8.18 5.27
CA PRO A 188 19.66 8.44 4.17
C PRO A 188 19.43 7.25 3.21
N GLN A 189 19.44 6.00 3.68
CA GLN A 189 19.43 4.82 2.79
C GLN A 189 18.34 3.76 3.08
N LEU A 190 17.31 4.09 3.86
CA LEU A 190 16.19 3.18 4.15
C LEU A 190 14.88 3.79 3.65
N ASP A 191 14.73 3.80 2.32
CA ASP A 191 13.50 4.19 1.63
C ASP A 191 12.67 2.93 1.36
N GLY A 192 11.48 2.83 1.94
CA GLY A 192 10.62 1.67 1.66
C GLY A 192 9.35 1.53 2.48
N LEU A 193 8.87 2.56 3.15
CA LEU A 193 7.50 2.60 3.71
C LEU A 193 6.98 3.99 3.39
N ALA A 194 6.47 4.16 2.18
CA ALA A 194 6.03 5.44 1.65
C ALA A 194 4.65 5.28 0.98
N ALA A 195 3.61 5.81 1.62
CA ALA A 195 2.45 6.30 0.90
C ALA A 195 2.89 7.61 0.22
N GLU A 196 3.13 7.57 -1.09
CA GLU A 196 3.58 8.74 -1.85
C GLU A 196 2.46 9.78 -1.92
N GLN A 197 2.64 10.89 -1.21
CA GLN A 197 1.85 12.10 -1.42
C GLN A 197 2.38 12.75 -2.70
N GLN A 198 1.59 12.70 -3.77
CA GLN A 198 1.90 13.24 -5.09
C GLN A 198 2.62 14.59 -4.99
N ARG A 199 3.90 14.59 -5.40
CA ARG A 199 4.60 15.80 -5.79
C ARG A 199 4.28 16.10 -7.26
N GLN A 200 3.02 16.38 -7.57
CA GLN A 200 2.69 16.93 -8.87
C GLN A 200 3.00 18.44 -8.85
N ARG A 201 4.10 18.79 -9.54
CA ARG A 201 4.21 20.09 -10.19
C ARG A 201 3.11 20.16 -11.25
N LEU A 202 2.27 21.19 -11.16
CA LEU A 202 1.78 21.86 -12.36
C LEU A 202 2.94 22.64 -13.00
#